data_AF-A0AAD1ZCH8-F1
#
_entry.id   AF-A0AAD1ZCH8-F1
#
_cell.length_a   1.000
_cell.length_b   1.000
_cell.length_c   1.000
_cell.angle_alpha   90.00
_cell.angle_beta   90.00
_cell.angle_gamma   90.00
#
_symmetry.space_group_name_H-M   'P 1'
#
loop_
_entity.id
_entity.type
_entity.pdbx_description
1 polymer ?
#
loop_
_entity_poly.entity_id
_entity_poly.type
_entity_poly.pdbx_seq_one_letter_code
_entity_poly.pdbx_strand_id
1 'polypeptide(L)'
;MASKTTSCYSMGSGEDGQLGIGSNEEKEWVRTITSLSSNEFSSVVAGSRNSLAICEGGKDVNSSFVAGGNEYGQCGEEPECKADTDKLVRRDIVIPQRCVPKLLVRQVVAGGAHTVILTREGHVWTWGQPWPPGDMYVPVD
;
A
#
# COMPACT_ATOMS: atom_id res chain seq x y z
N MET A 1 -17.35 27.36 -1.17
CA MET A 1 -16.84 26.06 -1.68
C MET A 1 -16.69 25.15 -0.47
N ALA A 2 -17.39 24.00 -0.44
CA ALA A 2 -17.12 22.97 0.57
C ALA A 2 -15.98 22.09 0.03
N SER A 3 -14.85 22.01 0.75
CA SER A 3 -13.86 20.96 0.51
C SER A 3 -14.47 19.64 0.97
N LYS A 4 -14.30 18.59 0.16
CA LYS A 4 -14.87 17.27 0.45
C LYS A 4 -13.93 16.55 1.40
N THR A 5 -14.02 16.84 2.69
CA THR A 5 -13.22 16.11 3.69
C THR A 5 -13.62 14.63 3.71
N THR A 6 -12.64 13.76 3.46
CA THR A 6 -12.81 12.31 3.64
C THR A 6 -11.89 11.85 4.76
N SER A 7 -12.27 10.78 5.44
CA SER A 7 -11.50 10.22 6.54
C SER A 7 -11.32 8.73 6.29
N CYS A 8 -10.09 8.25 6.47
CA CYS A 8 -9.78 6.83 6.38
C CYS A 8 -9.93 6.17 7.74
N TYR A 9 -10.57 5.00 7.73
CA TYR A 9 -10.73 4.17 8.90
C TYR A 9 -10.31 2.73 8.62
N SER A 10 -9.85 2.04 9.66
CA SER A 10 -9.46 0.63 9.59
C SER A 10 -9.92 -0.13 10.85
N MET A 11 -10.10 -1.43 10.70
CA MET A 11 -10.41 -2.40 11.75
C MET A 11 -10.03 -3.81 11.27
N GLY A 12 -9.94 -4.76 12.19
CA GLY A 12 -9.54 -6.14 11.92
C GLY A 12 -8.10 -6.43 12.35
N SER A 13 -7.43 -7.31 11.61
CA SER A 13 -6.05 -7.72 11.90
C SER A 13 -5.06 -6.58 11.67
N GLY A 14 -4.16 -6.40 12.63
CA GLY A 14 -3.03 -5.46 12.55
C GLY A 14 -1.68 -6.16 12.60
N GLU A 15 -1.62 -7.49 12.49
CA GLU A 15 -0.38 -8.27 12.67
C GLU A 15 0.77 -7.82 11.75
N ASP A 16 0.45 -7.34 10.54
CA ASP A 16 1.40 -6.85 9.56
C ASP A 16 1.43 -5.31 9.47
N GLY A 17 0.70 -4.60 10.33
CA GLY A 17 0.58 -3.14 10.27
C GLY A 17 -0.41 -2.64 9.21
N GLN A 18 -1.19 -3.54 8.59
CA GLN A 18 -2.10 -3.21 7.49
C GLN A 18 -3.25 -2.27 7.88
N LEU A 19 -3.46 -2.05 9.18
CA LEU A 19 -4.40 -1.04 9.68
C LEU A 19 -3.87 0.39 9.54
N GLY A 20 -2.54 0.58 9.46
CA GLY A 20 -1.94 1.90 9.30
C GLY A 20 -2.09 2.84 10.51
N ILE A 21 -2.31 2.30 11.70
CA ILE A 21 -2.61 3.08 12.92
C ILE A 21 -1.39 3.38 13.80
N GLY A 22 -0.17 3.11 13.31
CA GLY A 22 1.08 3.34 14.02
C GLY A 22 1.53 2.19 14.94
N SER A 23 0.87 1.03 14.88
CA SER A 23 1.25 -0.18 15.61
C SER A 23 0.82 -1.44 14.85
N ASN A 24 1.30 -2.60 15.31
CA ASN A 24 0.88 -3.93 14.85
C ASN A 24 -0.30 -4.50 15.66
N GLU A 25 -1.09 -3.63 16.31
CA GLU A 25 -2.23 -4.07 17.12
C GLU A 25 -3.46 -4.31 16.25
N GLU A 26 -4.14 -5.42 16.47
CA GLU A 26 -5.49 -5.63 15.93
C GLU A 26 -6.52 -4.70 16.59
N LYS A 27 -7.61 -4.44 15.87
CA LYS A 27 -8.70 -3.57 16.35
C LYS A 27 -10.05 -4.20 16.03
N GLU A 28 -10.79 -4.57 17.08
CA GLU A 28 -12.17 -5.07 16.95
C GLU A 28 -13.15 -4.00 16.46
N TRP A 29 -12.82 -2.71 16.70
CA TRP A 29 -13.66 -1.59 16.31
C TRP A 29 -12.92 -0.61 15.42
N VAL A 30 -13.68 0.09 14.61
CA VAL A 30 -13.22 1.15 13.70
C VAL A 30 -12.26 2.11 14.40
N ARG A 31 -11.12 2.38 13.76
CA ARG A 31 -10.15 3.39 14.17
C ARG A 31 -9.86 4.33 13.03
N THR A 32 -9.72 5.62 13.36
CA THR A 32 -9.31 6.65 12.41
C THR A 32 -7.82 6.53 12.14
N ILE A 33 -7.43 6.60 10.87
CA ILE A 33 -6.04 6.69 10.45
C ILE A 33 -5.63 8.17 10.44
N THR A 34 -5.17 8.68 11.58
CA THR A 34 -4.92 10.12 11.78
C THR A 34 -3.79 10.67 10.92
N SER A 35 -2.81 9.85 10.55
CA SER A 35 -1.70 10.20 9.65
C SER A 35 -2.16 10.58 8.25
N LEU A 36 -3.37 10.17 7.84
CA LEU A 36 -3.96 10.46 6.53
C LEU A 36 -4.96 11.62 6.56
N SER A 37 -5.16 12.29 7.70
CA SER A 37 -6.21 13.30 7.90
C SER A 37 -6.13 14.54 7.01
N SER A 38 -4.96 14.85 6.43
CA SER A 38 -4.75 15.99 5.52
C SER A 38 -5.03 15.67 4.05
N ASN A 39 -5.53 14.47 3.76
CA ASN A 39 -5.71 13.94 2.41
C ASN A 39 -7.15 13.51 2.18
N GLU A 40 -7.58 13.58 0.92
CA GLU A 40 -8.89 13.12 0.50
C GLU A 40 -8.77 11.89 -0.40
N PHE A 41 -9.51 10.82 -0.07
CA PHE A 41 -9.37 9.51 -0.71
C PHE A 41 -10.60 9.14 -1.55
N SER A 42 -10.34 8.56 -2.72
CA SER A 42 -11.38 8.10 -3.64
C SER A 42 -11.61 6.59 -3.61
N SER A 43 -10.58 5.82 -3.22
CA SER A 43 -10.61 4.36 -3.20
C SER A 43 -9.68 3.80 -2.13
N VAL A 44 -10.07 2.67 -1.55
CA VAL A 44 -9.26 1.86 -0.64
C VAL A 44 -9.28 0.41 -1.11
N VAL A 45 -8.18 -0.31 -0.89
CA VAL A 45 -8.03 -1.73 -1.24
C VAL A 45 -7.35 -2.44 -0.09
N ALA A 46 -7.93 -3.55 0.35
CA ALA A 46 -7.30 -4.46 1.31
C ALA A 46 -6.74 -5.67 0.54
N GLY A 47 -5.43 -5.89 0.66
CA GLY A 47 -4.78 -7.16 0.33
C GLY A 47 -4.75 -8.09 1.54
N SER A 48 -4.00 -9.19 1.46
CA SER A 48 -3.92 -10.14 2.59
C SER A 48 -3.12 -9.59 3.77
N ARG A 49 -2.01 -8.89 3.48
CA ARG A 49 -1.10 -8.31 4.50
C ARG A 49 -0.83 -6.82 4.31
N ASN A 50 -1.49 -6.18 3.36
CA ASN A 50 -1.32 -4.75 3.07
C ASN A 50 -2.66 -4.08 2.76
N SER A 51 -2.68 -2.76 2.90
CA SER A 51 -3.82 -1.91 2.57
C SER A 51 -3.31 -0.74 1.75
N LEU A 52 -4.03 -0.40 0.67
CA LEU A 52 -3.73 0.75 -0.19
C LEU A 52 -4.88 1.73 -0.23
N ALA A 53 -4.56 3.00 -0.46
CA ALA A 53 -5.54 4.06 -0.64
C ALA A 53 -5.11 5.02 -1.75
N ILE A 54 -6.05 5.45 -2.60
CA ILE A 54 -5.82 6.44 -3.65
C ILE A 54 -6.26 7.81 -3.16
N CYS A 55 -5.34 8.77 -3.19
CA CYS A 55 -5.56 10.15 -2.81
C CYS A 55 -5.93 10.99 -4.04
N GLU A 56 -7.12 11.60 -4.04
CA GLU A 56 -7.61 12.49 -5.11
C GLU A 56 -7.79 13.95 -4.68
N GLY A 57 -7.49 14.29 -3.42
CA GLY A 57 -7.52 15.66 -2.93
C GLY A 57 -6.69 15.86 -1.66
N GLY A 58 -6.58 17.10 -1.20
CA GLY A 58 -5.76 17.46 -0.02
C GLY A 58 -4.27 17.63 -0.33
N LYS A 59 -3.42 17.39 0.68
CA LYS A 59 -1.99 17.72 0.66
C LYS A 59 -1.21 16.92 -0.40
N ASP A 60 -1.53 15.64 -0.55
CA ASP A 60 -0.79 14.67 -1.36
C ASP A 60 -1.64 14.19 -2.55
N VAL A 61 -2.37 15.10 -3.20
CA VAL A 61 -3.26 14.80 -4.34
C VAL A 61 -2.57 14.01 -5.46
N ASN A 62 -3.30 13.08 -6.07
CA ASN A 62 -2.84 12.14 -7.12
C ASN A 62 -1.79 11.12 -6.66
N SER A 63 -1.59 10.95 -5.36
CA SER A 63 -0.71 9.92 -4.82
C SER A 63 -1.49 8.68 -4.36
N SER A 64 -0.75 7.62 -4.03
CA SER A 64 -1.29 6.43 -3.36
C SER A 64 -0.53 6.17 -2.06
N PHE A 65 -1.26 5.75 -1.04
CA PHE A 65 -0.70 5.35 0.24
C PHE A 65 -0.77 3.85 0.43
N VAL A 66 0.15 3.32 1.24
CA VAL A 66 0.18 1.91 1.61
C VAL A 66 0.60 1.74 3.06
N ALA A 67 0.01 0.76 3.73
CA ALA A 67 0.41 0.23 5.03
C ALA A 67 0.38 -1.29 4.99
N GLY A 68 1.12 -1.95 5.88
CA GLY A 68 1.17 -3.41 5.95
C GLY A 68 2.57 -4.01 5.82
N GLY A 69 2.61 -5.34 5.69
CA GLY A 69 3.86 -6.09 5.63
C GLY A 69 4.57 -5.87 4.30
N ASN A 70 5.90 -5.66 4.36
CA ASN A 70 6.76 -5.42 3.21
C ASN A 70 7.88 -6.47 3.04
N GLU A 71 7.68 -7.69 3.54
CA GLU A 71 8.69 -8.77 3.45
C GLU A 71 9.17 -9.03 2.01
N TYR A 72 8.28 -8.86 1.02
CA TYR A 72 8.57 -9.05 -0.40
C TYR A 72 8.55 -7.76 -1.21
N GLY A 73 8.57 -6.60 -0.55
CA GLY A 73 8.52 -5.30 -1.22
C GLY A 73 7.12 -4.88 -1.67
N GLN A 74 6.05 -5.59 -1.28
CA GLN A 74 4.67 -5.32 -1.72
C GLN A 74 4.13 -3.91 -1.33
N CYS A 75 4.79 -3.20 -0.42
CA CYS A 75 4.53 -1.79 -0.10
C CYS A 75 5.33 -0.79 -0.96
N GLY A 76 6.08 -1.25 -1.96
CA GLY A 76 6.80 -0.37 -2.89
C GLY A 76 8.13 0.17 -2.35
N GLU A 77 8.59 -0.32 -1.20
CA GLU A 77 9.98 -0.16 -0.73
C GLU A 77 10.78 -1.42 -1.04
N GLU A 78 12.07 -1.25 -1.33
CA GLU A 78 12.97 -2.39 -1.51
C GLU A 78 12.96 -3.29 -0.26
N PRO A 79 12.85 -4.63 -0.44
CA PRO A 79 12.96 -5.57 0.66
C PRO A 79 14.28 -5.38 1.40
N GLU A 80 14.24 -5.37 2.73
CA GLU A 80 15.43 -5.24 3.54
C GLU A 80 16.07 -6.63 3.73
N CYS A 81 17.34 -6.80 3.35
CA CYS A 81 18.06 -8.06 3.55
C CYS A 81 19.03 -7.94 4.74
N LYS A 82 19.10 -8.98 5.58
CA LYS A 82 20.20 -9.10 6.54
C LYS A 82 21.50 -9.39 5.79
N ALA A 83 22.47 -8.49 5.92
CA ALA A 83 23.76 -8.54 5.23
C ALA A 83 24.48 -9.90 5.29
N ASP A 84 24.29 -10.67 6.37
CA ASP A 84 24.99 -11.94 6.61
C ASP A 84 24.21 -13.22 6.24
N THR A 85 22.93 -13.14 5.86
CA THR A 85 22.10 -14.36 5.74
C THR A 85 21.28 -14.48 4.47
N ASP A 86 21.29 -13.48 3.59
CA ASP A 86 20.42 -13.40 2.39
C ASP A 86 18.92 -13.62 2.71
N LYS A 87 18.56 -13.50 3.99
CA LYS A 87 17.20 -13.63 4.49
C LYS A 87 16.55 -12.25 4.46
N LEU A 88 15.38 -12.22 3.84
CA LEU A 88 14.48 -11.08 3.88
C LEU A 88 14.10 -10.77 5.33
N VAL A 89 14.21 -9.50 5.70
CA VAL A 89 13.74 -8.97 6.96
C VAL A 89 12.33 -8.46 6.73
N ARG A 90 11.40 -9.03 7.48
CA ARG A 90 10.05 -8.51 7.55
C ARG A 90 10.07 -7.08 8.09
N ARG A 91 9.63 -6.14 7.26
CA ARG A 91 9.48 -4.72 7.58
C ARG A 91 8.01 -4.35 7.46
N ASP A 92 7.37 -4.06 8.58
CA ASP A 92 5.95 -3.69 8.59
C ASP A 92 5.82 -2.16 8.52
N ILE A 93 5.01 -1.68 7.59
CA ILE A 93 4.70 -0.28 7.39
C ILE A 93 3.45 0.05 8.22
N VAL A 94 3.67 0.38 9.50
CA VAL A 94 2.59 0.63 10.47
C VAL A 94 1.98 2.03 10.36
N ILE A 95 2.68 2.98 9.73
CA ILE A 95 2.15 4.31 9.39
C ILE A 95 2.09 4.40 7.87
N PRO A 96 0.92 4.69 7.26
CA PRO A 96 0.77 4.77 5.83
C PRO A 96 1.75 5.75 5.21
N GLN A 97 2.40 5.30 4.14
CA GLN A 97 3.34 6.11 3.37
C GLN A 97 3.05 6.04 1.89
N ARG A 98 3.65 6.94 1.12
CA ARG A 98 3.48 6.96 -0.34
C ARG A 98 4.11 5.71 -0.96
N CYS A 99 3.30 4.95 -1.68
CA CYS A 99 3.72 3.69 -2.29
C CYS A 99 4.55 3.90 -3.57
N VAL A 100 4.17 4.87 -4.39
CA VAL A 100 4.87 5.24 -5.65
C VAL A 100 4.94 6.77 -5.78
N PRO A 101 5.88 7.44 -5.10
CA PRO A 101 5.87 8.90 -4.94
C PRO A 101 5.92 9.71 -6.24
N LYS A 102 6.32 9.09 -7.36
CA LYS A 102 6.53 9.72 -8.66
C LYS A 102 5.42 9.43 -9.69
N LEU A 103 4.45 8.57 -9.35
CA LEU A 103 3.42 8.12 -10.30
C LEU A 103 2.05 8.69 -9.94
N LEU A 104 1.29 9.10 -10.96
CA LEU A 104 -0.10 9.52 -10.82
C LEU A 104 -1.00 8.29 -10.92
N VAL A 105 -1.53 7.84 -9.79
CA VAL A 105 -2.26 6.57 -9.70
C VAL A 105 -3.73 6.75 -10.05
N ARG A 106 -4.26 5.86 -10.90
CA ARG A 106 -5.68 5.79 -11.29
C ARG A 106 -6.42 4.66 -10.58
N GLN A 107 -5.80 3.47 -10.53
CA GLN A 107 -6.35 2.29 -9.85
C GLN A 107 -5.23 1.50 -9.17
N VAL A 108 -5.59 0.80 -8.10
CA VAL A 108 -4.70 -0.09 -7.34
C VAL A 108 -5.41 -1.40 -7.08
N VAL A 109 -4.65 -2.49 -7.04
CA VAL A 109 -5.11 -3.83 -6.65
C VAL A 109 -4.03 -4.45 -5.76
N ALA A 110 -4.45 -5.19 -4.73
CA ALA A 110 -3.57 -5.90 -3.82
C ALA A 110 -3.97 -7.38 -3.75
N GLY A 111 -2.97 -8.26 -3.76
CA GLY A 111 -3.12 -9.70 -3.57
C GLY A 111 -2.57 -10.18 -2.23
N GLY A 112 -2.04 -11.41 -2.21
CA GLY A 112 -1.38 -11.97 -1.03
C GLY A 112 -0.15 -11.16 -0.62
N ALA A 113 0.83 -11.11 -1.50
CA ALA A 113 2.06 -10.34 -1.36
C ALA A 113 2.43 -9.60 -2.65
N HIS A 114 1.43 -9.18 -3.43
CA HIS A 114 1.63 -8.43 -4.68
C HIS A 114 0.79 -7.17 -4.69
N THR A 115 1.30 -6.15 -5.37
CA THR A 115 0.58 -4.92 -5.64
C THR A 115 0.66 -4.62 -7.14
N VAL A 116 -0.47 -4.21 -7.70
CA VAL A 116 -0.59 -3.79 -9.10
C VAL A 116 -1.21 -2.41 -9.11
N ILE A 117 -0.64 -1.50 -9.91
CA ILE A 117 -1.19 -0.16 -10.10
C ILE A 117 -1.35 0.15 -11.58
N LEU A 118 -2.39 0.92 -11.90
CA LEU A 118 -2.61 1.53 -13.19
C LEU A 118 -2.41 3.04 -13.03
N THR A 119 -1.50 3.63 -13.81
CA THR A 119 -1.28 5.08 -13.80
C THR A 119 -2.33 5.81 -14.64
N ARG A 120 -2.44 7.13 -14.46
CA ARG A 120 -3.30 7.98 -15.30
C ARG A 120 -2.83 8.07 -16.75
N GLU A 121 -1.56 7.78 -17.02
CA GLU A 121 -1.02 7.69 -18.39
C GLU A 121 -1.34 6.35 -19.07
N GLY A 122 -1.88 5.37 -18.33
CA GLY A 122 -2.23 4.05 -18.87
C GLY A 122 -1.16 2.97 -18.67
N HIS A 123 -0.07 3.27 -17.94
CA HIS A 123 0.97 2.29 -17.64
C HIS A 123 0.57 1.40 -16.46
N VAL A 124 0.92 0.11 -16.53
CA VAL A 124 0.72 -0.85 -15.44
C VAL A 124 2.05 -1.16 -14.78
N TRP A 125 2.09 -1.10 -13.45
CA TRP A 125 3.26 -1.45 -12.66
C TRP A 125 2.91 -2.53 -11.66
N THR A 126 3.81 -3.48 -11.45
CA THR A 126 3.61 -4.62 -10.54
C THR A 126 4.87 -4.87 -9.72
N TRP A 127 4.70 -5.21 -8.45
CA TRP A 127 5.80 -5.61 -7.57
C TRP A 127 5.29 -6.48 -6.42
N GLY A 128 6.23 -6.98 -5.60
CA GLY A 128 5.97 -7.87 -4.48
C GLY A 128 6.68 -9.21 -4.65
N GLN A 129 6.10 -10.27 -4.07
CA GLN A 129 6.67 -11.61 -4.13
C GLN A 129 6.90 -12.04 -5.59
N PRO A 130 8.09 -12.55 -5.95
CA PRO A 130 8.28 -13.15 -7.26
C PRO A 130 7.42 -14.41 -7.35
N TRP A 131 6.71 -14.58 -8.46
CA TRP A 131 6.15 -15.88 -8.80
C TRP A 131 7.32 -16.84 -9.10
N PRO A 132 7.19 -18.16 -8.82
CA PRO A 132 8.20 -19.12 -9.22
C PRO A 132 8.54 -18.94 -10.71
N PRO A 133 9.81 -19.06 -11.12
CA PRO A 133 10.16 -18.97 -12.53
C PRO A 133 9.37 -20.01 -13.33
N GLY A 134 8.46 -19.55 -14.20
CA GLY A 134 7.60 -20.43 -15.01
C GLY A 134 6.27 -19.83 -15.47
N ASP A 135 5.68 -18.91 -14.69
CA ASP A 135 4.26 -18.55 -14.86
C ASP A 135 3.96 -17.06 -15.16
N MET A 136 4.90 -16.28 -15.71
CA MET A 136 4.64 -14.86 -16.01
C MET A 136 4.73 -14.52 -17.49
N TYR A 137 3.57 -14.13 -18.04
CA TYR A 137 3.39 -13.48 -19.33
C TYR A 137 3.89 -12.03 -19.24
N VAL A 138 4.85 -11.67 -20.09
CA VAL A 138 5.29 -10.28 -20.26
C VAL A 138 4.48 -9.69 -21.41
N PRO A 139 3.66 -8.65 -21.22
CA PRO A 139 3.15 -7.88 -22.35
C PRO A 139 4.37 -7.28 -23.05
N VAL A 140 4.57 -7.69 -24.29
CA VAL A 140 5.50 -7.06 -25.22
C VAL A 140 5.00 -5.65 -25.53
N ASP A 141 5.89 -4.67 -25.42
CA ASP A 141 5.85 -3.50 -26.31
C ASP A 141 6.51 -3.88 -27.65
#